data_AF-A0A4R6F375-F1
#
_entry.id   AF-A0A4R6F375-F1
#
_cell.length_a   1.000
_cell.length_b   1.000
_cell.length_c   1.000
_cell.angle_alpha   90.00
_cell.angle_beta   90.00
_cell.angle_gamma   90.00
#
_symmetry.space_group_name_H-M   'P 1'
#
loop_
_entity.id
_entity.type
_entity.pdbx_description
1 polymer ?
#
loop_
_entity_poly.entity_id
_entity_poly.type
_entity_poly.pdbx_seq_one_letter_code
_entity_poly.pdbx_strand_id
1 'polypeptide(L)'
;MQALIRGGFCLCGKAQDPERVAEILTAAFPKENMKKITGIICACTAALAVATTAANALTSDVPAVTPESASQVGETRGPTPLERAIRDQRLRKLGIDPDSTKARILNTWIDRIRTDPDIIAAVPGGVDGISQILLDPTAGTALVGNGLARLPEAERLEFFSMLTAIYDQVVPQDCYGLTDQKEVMRRAISFTTMSDAQIDTYFRLIYRMVHQWAVNAPVDTPTPAQHQAALIKLGTSMEAQLHGNKADIERLAAIMVDQPHASPIDRCWMMQLSLHAIAALPEADRDVVLRHLYAVDMAKVAATAAAPAAGAAPAAPAPFTFQAAGAHPSPTTPAGENPNGAGK
;
A
#
# COMPACT_ATOMS: atom_id res chain seq x y z
N MET A 1 -10.05 1.41 -43.03
CA MET A 1 -11.32 0.67 -43.11
C MET A 1 -11.01 -0.78 -43.41
N GLN A 2 -11.49 -1.71 -42.56
CA GLN A 2 -11.96 -3.09 -42.86
C GLN A 2 -11.02 -4.04 -43.66
N ALA A 3 -10.83 -5.32 -43.35
CA ALA A 3 -11.42 -6.26 -42.40
C ALA A 3 -10.53 -7.53 -42.33
N LEU A 4 -10.74 -8.33 -41.27
CA LEU A 4 -10.32 -9.73 -41.09
C LEU A 4 -10.55 -10.61 -42.32
N ILE A 5 -9.71 -11.67 -42.54
CA ILE A 5 -10.13 -13.07 -42.84
C ILE A 5 -8.99 -14.08 -42.49
N ARG A 6 -9.34 -15.04 -41.60
CA ARG A 6 -9.00 -16.48 -41.48
C ARG A 6 -7.60 -17.04 -41.79
N GLY A 7 -7.12 -17.85 -40.85
CA GLY A 7 -6.27 -19.02 -41.11
C GLY A 7 -6.15 -19.90 -39.85
N GLY A 8 -6.97 -20.94 -39.74
CA GLY A 8 -6.89 -21.92 -38.66
C GLY A 8 -5.71 -22.88 -38.85
N PHE A 9 -5.07 -23.25 -37.75
CA PHE A 9 -4.12 -24.36 -37.70
C PHE A 9 -4.40 -25.24 -36.48
N CYS A 10 -5.00 -26.40 -36.74
CA CYS A 10 -4.80 -27.59 -35.91
C CYS A 10 -3.33 -27.96 -35.95
N LEU A 11 -2.70 -28.28 -34.81
CA LEU A 11 -1.53 -29.17 -34.73
C LEU A 11 -1.38 -29.68 -33.28
N CYS A 12 -1.87 -30.91 -33.05
CA CYS A 12 -1.33 -31.79 -32.03
C CYS A 12 0.07 -32.25 -32.46
N GLY A 13 1.00 -32.33 -31.49
CA GLY A 13 2.20 -33.15 -31.59
C GLY A 13 3.42 -32.47 -32.21
N LYS A 14 4.23 -31.82 -31.36
CA LYS A 14 5.70 -31.97 -31.24
C LYS A 14 6.20 -31.03 -30.14
N ALA A 15 7.26 -31.46 -29.46
CA ALA A 15 7.90 -30.79 -28.34
C ALA A 15 8.17 -29.29 -28.60
N GLN A 16 8.08 -28.50 -27.54
CA GLN A 16 8.16 -27.04 -27.53
C GLN A 16 9.38 -26.53 -28.30
N ASP A 17 9.09 -25.80 -29.37
CA ASP A 17 10.04 -24.91 -30.02
C ASP A 17 10.30 -23.71 -29.09
N PRO A 18 11.52 -23.52 -28.55
CA PRO A 18 11.85 -22.38 -27.71
C PRO A 18 11.67 -21.05 -28.43
N GLU A 19 11.74 -21.00 -29.78
CA GLU A 19 11.43 -19.78 -30.53
C GLU A 19 9.95 -19.40 -30.42
N ARG A 20 9.05 -20.37 -30.27
CA ARG A 20 7.60 -20.13 -30.13
C ARG A 20 7.21 -19.70 -28.71
N VAL A 21 7.95 -20.14 -27.70
CA VAL A 21 7.81 -19.61 -26.32
C VAL A 21 8.36 -18.19 -26.27
N ALA A 22 9.52 -17.93 -26.87
CA ALA A 22 10.05 -16.58 -27.03
C ALA A 22 9.11 -15.69 -27.84
N GLU A 23 8.44 -16.19 -28.88
CA GLU A 23 7.46 -15.46 -29.67
C GLU A 23 6.17 -15.21 -28.88
N ILE A 24 5.67 -16.18 -28.10
CA ILE A 24 4.51 -16.01 -27.20
C ILE A 24 4.83 -15.04 -26.07
N LEU A 25 6.01 -15.08 -25.46
CA LEU A 25 6.41 -14.13 -24.43
C LEU A 25 6.67 -12.75 -25.07
N THR A 26 7.32 -12.66 -26.22
CA THR A 26 7.50 -11.39 -26.94
C THR A 26 6.16 -10.79 -27.43
N ALA A 27 5.19 -11.64 -27.78
CA ALA A 27 3.82 -11.27 -28.15
C ALA A 27 2.87 -11.08 -26.96
N ALA A 28 3.17 -11.66 -25.80
CA ALA A 28 2.45 -11.46 -24.53
C ALA A 28 3.00 -10.26 -23.73
N PHE A 29 4.27 -9.90 -23.97
CA PHE A 29 4.96 -8.72 -23.45
C PHE A 29 5.30 -7.66 -24.53
N PRO A 30 4.40 -7.27 -25.47
CA PRO A 30 4.61 -6.07 -26.26
C PRO A 30 4.77 -4.88 -25.30
N LYS A 31 5.45 -3.82 -25.74
CA LYS A 31 5.67 -2.60 -24.93
C LYS A 31 4.40 -2.09 -24.21
N GLU A 32 3.21 -2.35 -24.76
CA GLU A 32 1.92 -2.03 -24.15
C GLU A 32 1.53 -2.90 -22.96
N ASN A 33 1.87 -4.19 -22.94
CA ASN A 33 1.54 -5.09 -21.82
C ASN A 33 2.52 -4.97 -20.65
N MET A 34 3.76 -4.50 -20.87
CA MET A 34 4.64 -4.16 -19.74
C MET A 34 4.12 -2.99 -18.92
N LYS A 35 3.43 -2.01 -19.53
CA LYS A 35 2.71 -0.98 -18.78
C LYS A 35 1.64 -1.57 -17.85
N LYS A 36 1.01 -2.68 -18.25
CA LYS A 36 0.03 -3.38 -17.42
C LYS A 36 0.72 -4.08 -16.24
N ILE A 37 1.85 -4.76 -16.46
CA ILE A 37 2.66 -5.38 -15.39
C ILE A 37 3.15 -4.34 -14.38
N THR A 38 3.66 -3.20 -14.85
CA THR A 38 4.03 -2.06 -13.97
C THR A 38 2.85 -1.60 -13.10
N GLY A 39 1.62 -1.64 -13.64
CA GLY A 39 0.40 -1.32 -12.90
C GLY A 39 0.03 -2.30 -11.78
N ILE A 40 0.50 -3.56 -11.87
CA ILE A 40 0.25 -4.62 -10.88
C ILE A 40 1.25 -4.54 -9.75
N ILE A 41 2.53 -4.35 -10.10
CA ILE A 41 3.64 -4.26 -9.15
C ILE A 41 3.75 -2.82 -8.62
N CYS A 42 2.62 -2.11 -8.49
CA CYS A 42 2.58 -0.85 -7.77
C CYS A 42 2.65 -1.15 -6.26
N ALA A 43 3.83 -1.61 -5.85
CA ALA A 43 4.27 -1.90 -4.48
C ALA A 43 4.19 -0.66 -3.57
N CYS A 44 3.95 0.53 -4.12
CA CYS A 44 3.64 1.75 -3.38
C CYS A 44 2.42 1.58 -2.45
N THR A 45 1.47 0.71 -2.80
CA THR A 45 0.27 0.48 -1.98
C THR A 45 0.57 -0.23 -0.65
N ALA A 46 1.61 -1.06 -0.62
CA ALA A 46 2.04 -1.79 0.55
C ALA A 46 2.51 -0.86 1.68
N ALA A 47 3.26 0.19 1.32
CA ALA A 47 3.72 1.17 2.29
C ALA A 47 2.61 2.13 2.78
N LEU A 48 1.47 2.24 2.08
CA LEU A 48 0.34 3.04 2.57
C LEU A 48 -0.40 2.36 3.70
N ALA A 49 -0.48 1.03 3.67
CA ALA A 49 -1.33 0.30 4.62
C ALA A 49 -0.88 0.45 6.07
N VAL A 50 0.43 0.44 6.35
CA VAL A 50 0.91 0.73 7.72
C VAL A 50 1.05 2.22 7.96
N ALA A 51 1.39 3.02 6.94
CA ALA A 51 1.48 4.46 7.11
C ALA A 51 0.12 5.09 7.49
N THR A 52 -1.00 4.56 7.00
CA THR A 52 -2.37 4.94 7.45
C THR A 52 -2.65 4.52 8.90
N THR A 53 -2.22 3.33 9.32
CA THR A 53 -2.35 2.90 10.74
C THR A 53 -1.47 3.72 11.68
N ALA A 54 -0.27 4.10 11.24
CA ALA A 54 0.63 4.97 11.97
C ALA A 54 0.11 6.42 11.97
N ALA A 55 -0.50 6.89 10.88
CA ALA A 55 -1.19 8.18 10.80
C ALA A 55 -2.35 8.25 11.80
N ASN A 56 -3.12 7.17 11.98
CA ASN A 56 -4.13 7.09 13.04
C ASN A 56 -3.52 7.12 14.46
N ALA A 57 -2.27 6.69 14.63
CA ALA A 57 -1.54 6.85 15.90
C ALA A 57 -1.02 8.29 16.08
N LEU A 58 -0.66 8.95 14.97
CA LEU A 58 -0.11 10.31 14.92
C LEU A 58 -1.17 11.40 15.19
N THR A 59 -2.42 11.23 14.76
CA THR A 59 -3.50 12.23 14.92
C THR A 59 -3.88 12.39 16.40
N SER A 60 -3.44 13.46 17.05
CA SER A 60 -3.81 13.75 18.43
C SER A 60 -5.26 14.28 18.52
N ASP A 61 -6.16 13.56 19.19
CA ASP A 61 -7.36 14.18 19.80
C ASP A 61 -6.96 14.81 21.15
N VAL A 62 -5.86 15.57 21.17
CA VAL A 62 -5.52 16.38 22.33
C VAL A 62 -6.22 17.72 22.08
N PRO A 63 -7.14 18.16 22.95
CA PRO A 63 -7.83 19.43 22.76
C PRO A 63 -6.79 20.54 22.62
N ALA A 64 -6.93 21.34 21.56
CA ALA A 64 -6.01 22.43 21.24
C ALA A 64 -5.83 23.32 22.49
N VAL A 65 -4.63 23.28 23.08
CA VAL A 65 -4.27 24.24 24.11
C VAL A 65 -4.19 25.59 23.40
N THR A 66 -5.06 26.51 23.79
CA THR A 66 -5.14 27.85 23.22
C THR A 66 -3.79 28.59 23.34
N PRO A 67 -3.41 29.44 22.38
CA PRO A 67 -2.07 30.01 22.30
C PRO A 67 -1.69 30.98 23.43
N GLU A 68 -2.59 31.28 24.35
CA GLU A 68 -2.45 32.37 25.32
C GLU A 68 -1.50 32.05 26.50
N SER A 69 -0.92 30.84 26.55
CA SER A 69 0.03 30.43 27.61
C SER A 69 1.45 30.10 27.11
N ALA A 70 1.78 30.40 25.85
CA ALA A 70 3.05 30.01 25.21
C ALA A 70 4.30 30.84 25.64
N SER A 71 4.26 31.53 26.78
CA SER A 71 5.41 32.28 27.31
C SER A 71 5.98 31.64 28.58
N GLN A 72 6.32 30.35 28.55
CA GLN A 72 7.28 29.79 29.50
C GLN A 72 8.26 28.85 28.79
N VAL A 73 9.54 29.20 28.97
CA VAL A 73 10.73 28.56 28.43
C VAL A 73 10.90 27.17 29.04
N GLY A 74 10.99 26.15 28.19
CA GLY A 74 12.05 25.15 28.27
C GLY A 74 11.96 24.07 29.35
N GLU A 75 10.79 23.55 29.68
CA GLU A 75 10.69 22.29 30.43
C GLU A 75 9.95 21.26 29.60
N THR A 76 10.66 20.22 29.16
CA THR A 76 10.11 19.09 28.41
C THR A 76 9.17 18.32 29.34
N ARG A 77 7.94 18.79 29.48
CA ARG A 77 6.93 18.13 30.30
C ARG A 77 6.67 16.75 29.70
N GLY A 78 7.00 15.72 30.46
CA GLY A 78 6.65 14.35 30.07
C GLY A 78 5.13 14.20 29.89
N PRO A 79 4.67 13.22 29.10
CA PRO A 79 3.26 13.02 28.84
C PRO A 79 2.49 12.80 30.14
N THR A 80 1.36 13.49 30.28
CA THR A 80 0.42 13.37 31.39
C THR A 80 -0.12 11.93 31.48
N PRO A 81 -0.63 11.50 32.65
CA PRO A 81 -1.25 10.19 32.80
C PRO A 81 -2.38 9.93 31.81
N LEU A 82 -3.18 10.95 31.48
CA LEU A 82 -4.26 10.85 30.50
C LEU A 82 -3.73 10.66 29.07
N GLU A 83 -2.73 11.45 28.65
CA GLU A 83 -2.11 11.29 27.33
C GLU A 83 -1.48 9.91 27.16
N ARG A 84 -0.85 9.39 28.21
CA ARG A 84 -0.31 8.02 28.24
C ARG A 84 -1.42 6.99 28.07
N ALA A 85 -2.52 7.11 28.82
CA ALA A 85 -3.64 6.19 28.72
C ALA A 85 -4.30 6.19 27.33
N ILE A 86 -4.47 7.36 26.71
CA ILE A 86 -4.99 7.50 25.34
C ILE A 86 -4.05 6.83 24.34
N ARG A 87 -2.74 7.10 24.44
CA ARG A 87 -1.72 6.48 23.59
C ARG A 87 -1.71 4.95 23.73
N ASP A 88 -1.72 4.44 24.96
CA ASP A 88 -1.69 3.00 25.24
C ASP A 88 -2.97 2.32 24.72
N GLN A 89 -4.13 2.99 24.82
CA GLN A 89 -5.37 2.51 24.22
C GLN A 89 -5.27 2.40 22.69
N ARG A 90 -4.64 3.38 22.02
CA ARG A 90 -4.42 3.34 20.57
C ARG A 90 -3.47 2.22 20.16
N LEU A 91 -2.37 2.04 20.88
CA LEU A 91 -1.45 0.91 20.66
C LEU A 91 -2.20 -0.41 20.76
N ARG A 92 -3.03 -0.60 21.79
CA ARG A 92 -3.86 -1.80 21.93
C ARG A 92 -4.86 -2.00 20.79
N LYS A 93 -5.47 -0.92 20.26
CA LYS A 93 -6.34 -0.99 19.06
C LYS A 93 -5.59 -1.45 17.80
N LEU A 94 -4.28 -1.19 17.74
CA LEU A 94 -3.40 -1.66 16.67
C LEU A 94 -2.83 -3.08 16.93
N GLY A 95 -3.25 -3.73 18.03
CA GLY A 95 -2.70 -5.04 18.44
C GLY A 95 -1.28 -4.95 18.99
N ILE A 96 -0.84 -3.76 19.42
CA ILE A 96 0.48 -3.53 20.00
C ILE A 96 0.35 -3.47 21.52
N ASP A 97 1.11 -4.28 22.23
CA ASP A 97 1.29 -4.15 23.67
C ASP A 97 2.05 -2.84 23.96
N PRO A 98 1.51 -1.91 24.78
CA PRO A 98 2.15 -0.62 25.09
C PRO A 98 3.57 -0.73 25.66
N ASP A 99 3.88 -1.83 26.34
CA ASP A 99 5.20 -2.06 26.95
C ASP A 99 6.16 -2.84 26.03
N SER A 100 5.71 -3.22 24.83
CA SER A 100 6.52 -3.99 23.87
C SER A 100 7.60 -3.16 23.16
N THR A 101 8.55 -3.87 22.56
CA THR A 101 9.53 -3.29 21.63
C THR A 101 8.85 -2.55 20.46
N LYS A 102 7.75 -3.10 19.91
CA LYS A 102 7.01 -2.48 18.80
C LYS A 102 6.45 -1.11 19.18
N ALA A 103 5.88 -0.97 20.37
CA ALA A 103 5.39 0.30 20.88
C ALA A 103 6.51 1.34 20.95
N ARG A 104 7.69 0.94 21.41
CA ARG A 104 8.87 1.82 21.50
C ARG A 104 9.37 2.26 20.13
N ILE A 105 9.45 1.34 19.16
CA ILE A 105 9.82 1.64 17.77
C ILE A 105 8.85 2.65 17.18
N LEU A 106 7.54 2.40 17.30
CA LEU A 106 6.52 3.29 16.77
C LEU A 106 6.60 4.69 17.40
N ASN A 107 6.69 4.79 18.73
CA ASN A 107 6.81 6.08 19.41
C ASN A 107 8.07 6.83 18.98
N THR A 108 9.21 6.14 18.85
CA THR A 108 10.47 6.75 18.40
C THR A 108 10.35 7.29 16.98
N TRP A 109 9.68 6.55 16.08
CA TRP A 109 9.41 7.00 14.73
C TRP A 109 8.48 8.23 14.71
N ILE A 110 7.40 8.21 15.50
CA ILE A 110 6.47 9.34 15.65
C ILE A 110 7.22 10.59 16.12
N ASP A 111 8.03 10.46 17.16
CA ASP A 111 8.79 11.57 17.72
C ASP A 111 9.78 12.12 16.68
N ARG A 112 10.47 11.23 15.94
CA ARG A 112 11.38 11.64 14.89
C ARG A 112 10.67 12.47 13.81
N ILE A 113 9.52 12.02 13.32
CA ILE A 113 8.70 12.78 12.35
C ILE A 113 8.25 14.13 12.94
N ARG A 114 7.91 14.19 14.24
CA ARG A 114 7.47 15.40 14.94
C ARG A 114 8.54 16.45 15.16
N THR A 115 9.79 16.04 15.26
CA THR A 115 10.90 16.93 15.57
C THR A 115 11.78 17.26 14.38
N ASP A 116 11.52 16.66 13.22
CA ASP A 116 12.31 16.85 12.01
C ASP A 116 11.99 18.21 11.36
N PRO A 117 12.95 19.15 11.31
CA PRO A 117 12.69 20.51 10.85
C PRO A 117 12.38 20.58 9.35
N ASP A 118 12.96 19.69 8.54
CA ASP A 118 12.72 19.67 7.09
C ASP A 118 11.29 19.23 6.79
N ILE A 119 10.83 18.21 7.51
CA ILE A 119 9.46 17.70 7.41
C ILE A 119 8.45 18.75 7.89
N ILE A 120 8.70 19.40 9.02
CA ILE A 120 7.82 20.46 9.55
C ILE A 120 7.71 21.62 8.56
N ALA A 121 8.83 22.02 7.94
CA ALA A 121 8.85 23.09 6.96
C ALA A 121 8.11 22.73 5.66
N ALA A 122 8.18 21.47 5.24
CA ALA A 122 7.58 21.01 3.98
C ALA A 122 6.08 20.71 4.07
N VAL A 123 5.54 20.43 5.26
CA VAL A 123 4.16 19.96 5.43
C VAL A 123 3.31 20.98 6.20
N PRO A 124 2.29 21.59 5.56
CA PRO A 124 1.32 22.43 6.26
C PRO A 124 0.66 21.66 7.42
N GLY A 125 0.67 22.23 8.63
CA GLY A 125 0.17 21.55 9.83
C GLY A 125 1.14 20.51 10.42
N GLY A 126 2.38 20.44 9.94
CA GLY A 126 3.41 19.54 10.44
C GLY A 126 2.98 18.08 10.40
N VAL A 127 3.06 17.39 11.53
CA VAL A 127 2.78 15.95 11.63
C VAL A 127 1.31 15.59 11.44
N ASP A 128 0.40 16.46 11.84
CA ASP A 128 -1.02 16.26 11.56
C ASP A 128 -1.28 16.32 10.05
N GLY A 129 -0.56 17.20 9.34
CA GLY A 129 -0.57 17.26 7.88
C GLY A 129 -0.03 15.98 7.22
N ILE A 130 1.07 15.41 7.74
CA ILE A 130 1.58 14.12 7.24
C ILE A 130 0.56 13.02 7.44
N SER A 131 -0.09 13.01 8.61
CA SER A 131 -1.12 12.02 8.92
C SER A 131 -2.27 12.12 7.93
N GLN A 132 -2.73 13.34 7.62
CA GLN A 132 -3.76 13.57 6.61
C GLN A 132 -3.31 13.12 5.22
N ILE A 133 -2.07 13.43 4.81
CA ILE A 133 -1.51 12.97 3.53
C ILE A 133 -1.51 11.44 3.45
N LEU A 134 -1.06 10.76 4.51
CA LEU A 134 -1.00 9.31 4.56
C LEU A 134 -2.39 8.65 4.59
N LEU A 135 -3.38 9.30 5.19
CA LEU A 135 -4.78 8.85 5.21
C LEU A 135 -5.49 9.05 3.87
N ASP A 136 -5.06 10.02 3.06
CA ASP A 136 -5.54 10.18 1.69
C ASP A 136 -4.88 9.12 0.77
N PRO A 137 -5.66 8.23 0.13
CA PRO A 137 -5.09 7.15 -0.69
C PRO A 137 -4.25 7.65 -1.86
N THR A 138 -4.56 8.81 -2.42
CA THR A 138 -3.87 9.37 -3.59
C THR A 138 -2.60 10.08 -3.16
N ALA A 139 -2.69 11.00 -2.20
CA ALA A 139 -1.57 11.75 -1.67
C ALA A 139 -0.58 10.86 -0.92
N GLY A 140 -1.07 9.86 -0.19
CA GLY A 140 -0.21 8.86 0.46
C GLY A 140 0.55 8.04 -0.58
N THR A 141 -0.12 7.56 -1.63
CA THR A 141 0.53 6.78 -2.72
C THR A 141 1.58 7.61 -3.42
N ALA A 142 1.28 8.88 -3.66
CA ALA A 142 2.26 9.82 -4.16
C ALA A 142 3.43 9.99 -3.21
N LEU A 143 3.21 10.31 -1.93
CA LEU A 143 4.29 10.53 -0.95
C LEU A 143 5.21 9.32 -0.88
N VAL A 144 4.65 8.12 -0.77
CA VAL A 144 5.40 6.87 -0.67
C VAL A 144 6.16 6.58 -1.94
N GLY A 145 5.50 6.61 -3.11
CA GLY A 145 6.16 6.33 -4.39
C GLY A 145 7.29 7.33 -4.68
N ASN A 146 7.06 8.61 -4.37
CA ASN A 146 8.06 9.65 -4.51
C ASN A 146 9.22 9.51 -3.55
N GLY A 147 8.93 9.23 -2.29
CA GLY A 147 9.95 9.01 -1.29
C GLY A 147 10.83 7.82 -1.67
N LEU A 148 10.21 6.71 -2.09
CA LEU A 148 10.92 5.53 -2.62
C LEU A 148 11.82 5.88 -3.80
N ALA A 149 11.31 6.61 -4.80
CA ALA A 149 12.10 7.01 -5.97
C ALA A 149 13.35 7.85 -5.60
N ARG A 150 13.29 8.59 -4.48
CA ARG A 150 14.36 9.46 -3.98
C ARG A 150 15.33 8.79 -3.00
N LEU A 151 14.98 7.61 -2.48
CA LEU A 151 15.88 6.88 -1.59
C LEU A 151 17.21 6.53 -2.30
N PRO A 152 18.31 6.34 -1.56
CA PRO A 152 19.49 5.67 -2.10
C PRO A 152 19.16 4.25 -2.62
N GLU A 153 19.94 3.75 -3.58
CA GLU A 153 19.78 2.40 -4.16
C GLU A 153 19.69 1.31 -3.09
N ALA A 154 20.64 1.27 -2.17
CA ALA A 154 20.66 0.28 -1.08
C ALA A 154 19.36 0.29 -0.26
N GLU A 155 18.79 1.48 0.03
CA GLU A 155 17.55 1.60 0.81
C GLU A 155 16.32 1.16 -0.02
N ARG A 156 16.28 1.41 -1.34
CA ARG A 156 15.22 0.90 -2.22
C ARG A 156 15.25 -0.63 -2.32
N LEU A 157 16.44 -1.20 -2.47
CA LEU A 157 16.65 -2.65 -2.53
C LEU A 157 16.31 -3.32 -1.19
N GLU A 158 16.65 -2.68 -0.08
CA GLU A 158 16.28 -3.13 1.27
C GLU A 158 14.75 -3.14 1.45
N PHE A 159 14.06 -2.06 1.07
CA PHE A 159 12.60 -1.99 1.12
C PHE A 159 11.95 -3.11 0.31
N PHE A 160 12.41 -3.31 -0.93
CA PHE A 160 11.88 -4.36 -1.79
C PHE A 160 12.12 -5.76 -1.20
N SER A 161 13.32 -6.03 -0.69
CA SER A 161 13.67 -7.34 -0.11
C SER A 161 12.82 -7.64 1.13
N MET A 162 12.59 -6.64 1.98
CA MET A 162 11.68 -6.76 3.11
C MET A 162 10.25 -7.07 2.66
N LEU A 163 9.73 -6.38 1.63
CA LEU A 163 8.39 -6.64 1.11
C LEU A 163 8.24 -8.06 0.56
N THR A 164 9.21 -8.54 -0.23
CA THR A 164 9.22 -9.90 -0.76
C THR A 164 9.21 -10.92 0.38
N ALA A 165 10.05 -10.73 1.40
CA ALA A 165 10.10 -11.62 2.56
C ALA A 165 8.78 -11.65 3.35
N ILE A 166 8.13 -10.49 3.54
CA ILE A 166 6.81 -10.43 4.19
C ILE A 166 5.76 -11.17 3.35
N TYR A 167 5.79 -11.01 2.02
CA TYR A 167 4.85 -11.68 1.14
C TYR A 167 4.99 -13.20 1.24
N ASP A 168 6.21 -13.72 1.20
CA ASP A 168 6.50 -15.15 1.28
C ASP A 168 6.10 -15.77 2.63
N GLN A 169 6.25 -15.00 3.72
CA GLN A 169 5.98 -15.50 5.07
C GLN A 169 4.52 -15.42 5.47
N VAL A 170 3.82 -14.36 5.03
CA VAL A 170 2.52 -13.97 5.60
C VAL A 170 1.38 -14.18 4.62
N VAL A 171 1.60 -14.01 3.30
CA VAL A 171 0.51 -14.07 2.33
C VAL A 171 0.24 -15.53 1.92
N PRO A 172 -0.96 -16.07 2.19
CA PRO A 172 -1.32 -17.41 1.74
C PRO A 172 -1.49 -17.44 0.21
N GLN A 173 -1.42 -18.64 -0.37
CA GLN A 173 -1.51 -18.85 -1.83
C GLN A 173 -2.78 -18.28 -2.47
N ASP A 174 -3.87 -18.13 -1.70
CA ASP A 174 -5.16 -17.63 -2.16
C ASP A 174 -5.39 -16.13 -1.90
N CYS A 175 -4.36 -15.40 -1.45
CA CYS A 175 -4.48 -13.96 -1.14
C CYS A 175 -5.55 -13.67 -0.07
N TYR A 176 -5.81 -14.59 0.86
CA TYR A 176 -6.93 -14.51 1.81
C TYR A 176 -8.30 -14.47 1.13
N GLY A 177 -8.41 -14.98 -0.09
CA GLY A 177 -9.60 -14.87 -0.94
C GLY A 177 -9.82 -13.47 -1.54
N LEU A 178 -8.85 -12.57 -1.47
CA LEU A 178 -8.97 -11.18 -1.93
C LEU A 178 -8.41 -10.98 -3.34
N THR A 179 -9.13 -10.22 -4.17
CA THR A 179 -8.64 -9.77 -5.48
C THR A 179 -7.95 -8.41 -5.41
N ASP A 180 -8.28 -7.58 -4.41
CA ASP A 180 -7.65 -6.28 -4.21
C ASP A 180 -6.30 -6.43 -3.49
N GLN A 181 -5.22 -6.20 -4.23
CA GLN A 181 -3.85 -6.28 -3.70
C GLN A 181 -3.58 -5.26 -2.59
N LYS A 182 -4.31 -4.13 -2.54
CA LYS A 182 -4.18 -3.16 -1.43
C LYS A 182 -4.61 -3.79 -0.12
N GLU A 183 -5.72 -4.51 -0.13
CA GLU A 183 -6.25 -5.21 1.04
C GLU A 183 -5.39 -6.42 1.43
N VAL A 184 -4.82 -7.15 0.45
CA VAL A 184 -3.83 -8.21 0.71
C VAL A 184 -2.63 -7.63 1.44
N MET A 185 -2.03 -6.56 0.91
CA MET A 185 -0.86 -5.94 1.52
C MET A 185 -1.18 -5.31 2.88
N ARG A 186 -2.39 -4.76 3.07
CA ARG A 186 -2.84 -4.25 4.37
C ARG A 186 -2.94 -5.32 5.45
N ARG A 187 -3.28 -6.55 5.07
CA ARG A 187 -3.24 -7.69 6.00
C ARG A 187 -1.81 -8.22 6.22
N ALA A 188 -1.02 -8.27 5.15
CA ALA A 188 0.34 -8.78 5.21
C ALA A 188 1.26 -7.88 6.06
N ILE A 189 1.18 -6.58 5.85
CA ILE A 189 1.96 -5.55 6.54
C ILE A 189 1.09 -5.01 7.67
N SER A 190 1.14 -5.69 8.80
CA SER A 190 0.44 -5.29 10.02
C SER A 190 1.36 -5.45 11.23
N PHE A 191 1.08 -4.72 12.30
CA PHE A 191 1.87 -4.81 13.53
C PHE A 191 1.84 -6.21 14.17
N THR A 192 0.79 -6.99 13.91
CA THR A 192 0.62 -8.33 14.48
C THR A 192 1.32 -9.41 13.66
N THR A 193 1.62 -9.15 12.38
CA THR A 193 2.26 -10.13 11.47
C THR A 193 3.76 -9.91 11.33
N MET A 194 4.23 -8.67 11.44
CA MET A 194 5.65 -8.36 11.29
C MET A 194 6.43 -8.61 12.59
N SER A 195 7.66 -9.11 12.48
CA SER A 195 8.64 -9.14 13.58
C SER A 195 9.07 -7.74 14.01
N ASP A 196 9.69 -7.61 15.19
CA ASP A 196 10.19 -6.32 15.68
C ASP A 196 11.24 -5.71 14.74
N ALA A 197 12.12 -6.54 14.19
CA ALA A 197 13.13 -6.12 13.22
C ALA A 197 12.51 -5.64 11.90
N GLN A 198 11.50 -6.34 11.38
CA GLN A 198 10.78 -5.90 10.17
C GLN A 198 10.07 -4.57 10.41
N ILE A 199 9.46 -4.37 11.58
CA ILE A 199 8.78 -3.12 11.93
C ILE A 199 9.78 -1.96 12.06
N ASP A 200 10.93 -2.19 12.69
CA ASP A 200 11.99 -1.18 12.79
C ASP A 200 12.50 -0.76 11.40
N THR A 201 12.85 -1.74 10.54
CA THR A 201 13.27 -1.49 9.16
C THR A 201 12.20 -0.74 8.38
N TYR A 202 10.94 -1.17 8.48
CA TYR A 202 9.82 -0.52 7.80
C TYR A 202 9.68 0.94 8.22
N PHE A 203 9.59 1.24 9.52
CA PHE A 203 9.43 2.61 9.99
C PHE A 203 10.64 3.49 9.70
N ARG A 204 11.86 2.94 9.81
CA ARG A 204 13.07 3.65 9.38
C ARG A 204 12.99 4.06 7.91
N LEU A 205 12.62 3.13 7.03
CA LEU A 205 12.53 3.41 5.59
C LEU A 205 11.39 4.40 5.28
N ILE A 206 10.22 4.28 5.93
CA ILE A 206 9.15 5.27 5.78
C ILE A 206 9.60 6.67 6.22
N TYR A 207 10.31 6.79 7.36
CA TYR A 207 10.88 8.07 7.76
C TYR A 207 11.82 8.64 6.69
N ARG A 208 12.72 7.80 6.15
CA ARG A 208 13.65 8.21 5.08
C ARG A 208 12.89 8.66 3.83
N MET A 209 11.83 7.95 3.43
CA MET A 209 10.98 8.34 2.30
C MET A 209 10.35 9.71 2.51
N VAL A 210 9.74 9.95 3.68
CA VAL A 210 9.12 11.23 4.03
C VAL A 210 10.16 12.34 4.05
N HIS A 211 11.32 12.10 4.68
CA HIS A 211 12.41 13.08 4.75
C HIS A 211 12.94 13.44 3.36
N GLN A 212 13.26 12.45 2.53
CA GLN A 212 13.74 12.68 1.15
C GLN A 212 12.69 13.41 0.29
N TRP A 213 11.41 13.13 0.49
CA TRP A 213 10.33 13.88 -0.15
C TRP A 213 10.27 15.33 0.35
N ALA A 214 10.38 15.56 1.66
CA ALA A 214 10.30 16.88 2.29
C ALA A 214 11.44 17.80 1.84
N VAL A 215 12.67 17.28 1.76
CA VAL A 215 13.83 18.04 1.24
C VAL A 215 13.86 18.12 -0.29
N ASN A 216 12.84 17.59 -0.97
CA ASN A 216 12.76 17.47 -2.42
C ASN A 216 14.04 16.91 -3.04
N ALA A 217 14.54 15.81 -2.49
CA ALA A 217 15.74 15.14 -2.99
C ALA A 217 15.59 14.78 -4.48
N PRO A 218 16.69 14.81 -5.26
CA PRO A 218 16.64 14.52 -6.68
C PRO A 218 16.22 13.07 -6.94
N VAL A 219 15.46 12.86 -8.01
CA VAL A 219 15.12 11.54 -8.53
C VAL A 219 16.07 11.19 -9.65
N ASP A 220 16.91 10.19 -9.42
CA ASP A 220 17.75 9.62 -10.48
C ASP A 220 16.88 8.74 -11.39
N THR A 221 16.77 9.14 -12.66
CA THR A 221 15.88 8.52 -13.64
C THR A 221 16.70 7.68 -14.62
N PRO A 222 16.49 6.35 -14.69
CA PRO A 222 17.19 5.50 -15.66
C PRO A 222 16.95 5.98 -17.09
N THR A 223 17.99 5.89 -17.92
CA THR A 223 17.83 6.15 -19.36
C THR A 223 16.85 5.14 -19.98
N PRO A 224 16.18 5.49 -21.10
CA PRO A 224 15.31 4.54 -21.80
C PRO A 224 16.01 3.24 -22.19
N ALA A 225 17.31 3.30 -22.51
CA ALA A 225 18.12 2.13 -22.86
C ALA A 225 18.38 1.22 -21.65
N GLN A 226 18.77 1.79 -20.49
CA GLN A 226 18.92 1.03 -19.24
C GLN A 226 17.60 0.37 -18.84
N HIS A 227 16.49 1.12 -18.92
CA HIS A 227 15.16 0.61 -18.61
C HIS A 227 14.79 -0.58 -19.52
N GLN A 228 14.93 -0.43 -20.84
CA GLN A 228 14.64 -1.52 -21.77
C GLN A 228 15.52 -2.76 -21.52
N ALA A 229 16.81 -2.57 -21.23
CA ALA A 229 17.71 -3.68 -20.92
C ALA A 229 17.30 -4.42 -19.64
N ALA A 230 16.94 -3.69 -18.59
CA ALA A 230 16.48 -4.27 -17.33
C ALA A 230 15.17 -5.04 -17.50
N LEU A 231 14.25 -4.56 -18.33
CA LEU A 231 12.99 -5.25 -18.62
C LEU A 231 13.16 -6.54 -19.42
N ILE A 232 14.11 -6.57 -20.36
CA ILE A 232 14.46 -7.81 -21.08
C ILE A 232 14.96 -8.84 -20.07
N LYS A 233 15.87 -8.45 -19.16
CA LYS A 233 16.36 -9.32 -18.10
C LYS A 233 15.25 -9.77 -17.14
N LEU A 234 14.28 -8.89 -16.83
CA LEU A 234 13.11 -9.25 -16.04
C LEU A 234 12.28 -10.33 -16.72
N GLY A 235 12.02 -10.21 -18.02
CA GLY A 235 11.31 -11.24 -18.80
C GLY A 235 12.03 -12.59 -18.76
N THR A 236 13.34 -12.61 -18.97
CA THR A 236 14.16 -13.83 -18.83
C THR A 236 14.13 -14.38 -17.41
N SER A 237 14.14 -13.52 -16.39
CA SER A 237 14.03 -13.92 -15.00
C SER A 237 12.67 -14.57 -14.70
N MET A 238 11.57 -13.99 -15.18
CA MET A 238 10.24 -14.58 -15.04
C MET A 238 10.15 -15.95 -15.70
N GLU A 239 10.71 -16.12 -16.90
CA GLU A 239 10.77 -17.42 -17.57
C GLU A 239 11.57 -18.45 -16.75
N ALA A 240 12.70 -18.04 -16.18
CA ALA A 240 13.50 -18.90 -15.32
C ALA A 240 12.75 -19.34 -14.06
N GLN A 241 11.96 -18.45 -13.44
CA GLN A 241 11.10 -18.78 -12.29
C GLN A 241 9.98 -19.75 -12.65
N LEU A 242 9.51 -19.75 -13.90
CA LEU A 242 8.52 -20.71 -14.40
C LEU A 242 9.13 -22.09 -14.73
N HIS A 243 10.46 -22.22 -14.69
CA HIS A 243 11.20 -23.46 -14.97
C HIS A 243 10.83 -24.12 -16.32
N GLY A 244 10.40 -23.32 -17.32
CA GLY A 244 9.93 -23.82 -18.61
C GLY A 244 8.60 -24.60 -18.56
N ASN A 245 7.86 -24.55 -17.45
CA ASN A 245 6.57 -25.22 -17.33
C ASN A 245 5.54 -24.59 -18.27
N LYS A 246 5.12 -25.35 -19.29
CA LYS A 246 4.16 -24.89 -20.30
C LYS A 246 2.83 -24.44 -19.69
N ALA A 247 2.32 -25.17 -18.69
CA ALA A 247 1.05 -24.87 -18.06
C ALA A 247 1.13 -23.54 -17.28
N ASP A 248 2.24 -23.28 -16.59
CA ASP A 248 2.42 -22.04 -15.85
C ASP A 248 2.65 -20.83 -16.79
N ILE A 249 3.33 -21.04 -17.92
CA ILE A 249 3.45 -20.03 -18.99
C ILE A 249 2.08 -19.69 -19.57
N GLU A 250 1.26 -20.69 -19.91
CA GLU A 250 -0.10 -20.50 -20.41
C GLU A 250 -1.00 -19.82 -19.37
N ARG A 251 -0.86 -20.18 -18.09
CA ARG A 251 -1.54 -19.55 -16.97
C ARG A 251 -1.17 -18.07 -16.84
N LEU A 252 0.13 -17.75 -16.85
CA LEU A 252 0.59 -16.35 -16.81
C LEU A 252 0.03 -15.55 -17.99
N ALA A 253 0.08 -16.10 -19.20
CA ALA A 253 -0.46 -15.45 -20.39
C ALA A 253 -1.97 -15.18 -20.24
N ALA A 254 -2.75 -16.14 -19.75
CA ALA A 254 -4.17 -15.98 -19.50
C ALA A 254 -4.46 -14.86 -18.49
N ILE A 255 -3.72 -14.82 -17.37
CA ILE A 255 -3.83 -13.77 -16.34
C ILE A 255 -3.52 -12.39 -16.93
N MET A 256 -2.49 -12.29 -17.77
CA MET A 256 -2.08 -11.03 -18.38
C MET A 256 -3.10 -10.49 -19.40
N VAL A 257 -3.82 -11.38 -20.10
CA VAL A 257 -4.84 -11.01 -21.07
C VAL A 257 -6.10 -10.49 -20.37
N ASP A 258 -6.59 -11.20 -19.36
CA ASP A 258 -7.83 -10.87 -18.65
C ASP A 258 -7.61 -10.58 -17.16
N GLN A 259 -6.71 -9.65 -16.94
CA GLN A 259 -6.23 -9.30 -15.62
C GLN A 259 -7.32 -8.86 -14.62
N PRO A 260 -8.34 -8.06 -15.00
CA PRO A 260 -9.43 -7.68 -14.09
C PRO A 260 -10.23 -8.86 -13.54
N HIS A 261 -10.35 -9.96 -14.29
CA HIS A 261 -11.12 -11.14 -13.90
C HIS A 261 -10.28 -12.30 -13.35
N ALA A 262 -8.95 -12.12 -13.25
CA ALA A 262 -8.08 -13.11 -12.61
C ALA A 262 -8.52 -13.42 -11.17
N SER A 263 -8.53 -14.71 -10.83
CA SER A 263 -8.90 -15.19 -9.50
C SER A 263 -7.93 -14.68 -8.41
N PRO A 264 -8.34 -14.66 -7.12
CA PRO A 264 -7.42 -14.35 -6.01
C PRO A 264 -6.12 -15.16 -6.04
N ILE A 265 -6.23 -16.48 -6.26
CA ILE A 265 -5.08 -17.41 -6.33
C ILE A 265 -4.14 -17.02 -7.49
N ASP A 266 -4.70 -16.71 -8.66
CA ASP A 266 -3.91 -16.31 -9.82
C ASP A 266 -3.17 -14.99 -9.62
N ARG A 267 -3.84 -14.01 -8.99
CA ARG A 267 -3.22 -12.72 -8.65
C ARG A 267 -2.09 -12.89 -7.65
N CYS A 268 -2.30 -13.72 -6.62
CA CYS A 268 -1.28 -14.03 -5.63
C CYS A 268 -0.07 -14.71 -6.25
N TRP A 269 -0.33 -15.76 -7.04
CA TRP A 269 0.71 -16.50 -7.73
C TRP A 269 1.52 -15.60 -8.68
N MET A 270 0.85 -14.76 -9.48
CA MET A 270 1.53 -13.80 -10.37
C MET A 270 2.34 -12.76 -9.58
N MET A 271 1.84 -12.29 -8.43
CA MET A 271 2.58 -11.36 -7.57
C MET A 271 3.84 -12.02 -7.00
N GLN A 272 3.74 -13.23 -6.45
CA GLN A 272 4.90 -14.00 -5.98
C GLN A 272 5.92 -14.21 -7.10
N LEU A 273 5.47 -14.69 -8.26
CA LEU A 273 6.31 -14.85 -9.45
C LEU A 273 7.05 -13.55 -9.80
N SER A 274 6.35 -12.41 -9.78
CA SER A 274 6.92 -11.11 -10.11
C SER A 274 7.95 -10.65 -9.08
N LEU A 275 7.65 -10.80 -7.78
CA LEU A 275 8.56 -10.44 -6.70
C LEU A 275 9.85 -11.27 -6.75
N HIS A 276 9.75 -12.59 -6.94
CA HIS A 276 10.90 -13.49 -7.08
C HIS A 276 11.69 -13.24 -8.35
N ALA A 277 11.02 -12.95 -9.47
CA ALA A 277 11.70 -12.60 -10.72
C ALA A 277 12.51 -11.29 -10.60
N ILE A 278 11.97 -10.26 -9.94
CA ILE A 278 12.72 -9.02 -9.66
C ILE A 278 13.86 -9.29 -8.69
N ALA A 279 13.62 -10.08 -7.63
CA ALA A 279 14.64 -10.44 -6.64
C ALA A 279 15.81 -11.24 -7.24
N ALA A 280 15.60 -11.95 -8.35
CA ALA A 280 16.65 -12.69 -9.04
C ALA A 280 17.50 -11.83 -10.00
N LEU A 281 17.12 -10.56 -10.25
CA LEU A 281 17.93 -9.66 -11.09
C LEU A 281 19.23 -9.24 -10.38
N PRO A 282 20.31 -8.96 -11.14
CA PRO A 282 21.46 -8.21 -10.61
C PRO A 282 21.02 -6.89 -9.98
N GLU A 283 21.67 -6.45 -8.90
CA GLU A 283 21.22 -5.28 -8.11
C GLU A 283 21.00 -4.02 -8.96
N ALA A 284 21.93 -3.70 -9.87
CA ALA A 284 21.82 -2.55 -10.75
C ALA A 284 20.59 -2.61 -11.69
N ASP A 285 20.27 -3.79 -12.24
CA ASP A 285 19.09 -3.96 -13.09
C ASP A 285 17.80 -3.97 -12.25
N ARG A 286 17.86 -4.56 -11.05
CA ARG A 286 16.76 -4.58 -10.09
C ARG A 286 16.36 -3.15 -9.71
N ASP A 287 17.32 -2.31 -9.36
CA ASP A 287 17.06 -0.91 -9.00
C ASP A 287 16.42 -0.12 -10.15
N VAL A 288 16.85 -0.36 -11.39
CA VAL A 288 16.24 0.25 -12.58
C VAL A 288 14.77 -0.15 -12.72
N VAL A 289 14.43 -1.43 -12.53
CA VAL A 289 13.04 -1.91 -12.54
C VAL A 289 12.25 -1.25 -11.40
N LEU A 290 12.78 -1.26 -10.18
CA LEU A 290 12.12 -0.70 -9.00
C LEU A 290 11.84 0.81 -9.17
N ARG A 291 12.78 1.59 -9.69
CA ARG A 291 12.57 3.02 -9.97
C ARG A 291 11.42 3.24 -10.95
N HIS A 292 11.27 2.38 -11.96
CA HIS A 292 10.14 2.47 -12.88
C HIS A 292 8.80 2.11 -12.19
N LEU A 293 8.80 1.10 -11.32
CA LEU A 293 7.63 0.73 -10.53
C LEU A 293 7.20 1.83 -9.53
N TYR A 294 8.18 2.55 -8.97
CA TYR A 294 7.95 3.63 -8.01
C TYR A 294 7.72 4.99 -8.67
N ALA A 295 8.00 5.12 -9.97
CA ALA A 295 7.76 6.34 -10.74
C ALA A 295 6.24 6.56 -10.88
N VAL A 296 5.65 7.15 -9.86
CA VAL A 296 4.31 7.72 -9.95
C VAL A 296 4.40 8.94 -10.85
N ASP A 297 3.50 9.06 -11.84
CA ASP A 297 3.44 10.23 -12.72
C ASP A 297 3.19 11.49 -11.87
N MET A 298 4.27 12.21 -11.61
CA MET A 298 4.26 13.37 -10.74
C MET A 298 3.50 14.55 -11.31
N ALA A 299 3.46 14.67 -12.64
CA ALA A 299 2.65 15.68 -13.29
C ALA A 299 1.16 15.39 -13.05
N LYS A 300 0.77 14.11 -13.10
CA LYS A 300 -0.59 13.68 -12.78
C LYS A 300 -0.94 13.88 -11.31
N VAL A 301 -0.05 13.52 -10.38
CA VAL A 301 -0.26 13.73 -8.94
C VAL A 301 -0.37 15.22 -8.61
N ALA A 302 0.57 16.03 -9.08
CA ALA A 302 0.57 17.48 -8.83
C ALA A 302 -0.68 18.15 -9.43
N ALA A 303 -1.13 17.72 -10.62
CA ALA A 303 -2.38 18.19 -11.20
C ALA A 303 -3.62 17.77 -10.39
N THR A 304 -3.58 16.62 -9.71
CA THR A 304 -4.68 16.15 -8.86
C THR A 304 -4.70 16.87 -7.51
N ALA A 305 -3.54 17.22 -6.96
CA ALA A 305 -3.40 17.98 -5.71
C ALA A 305 -3.63 19.49 -5.88
N ALA A 306 -3.28 20.05 -7.05
CA ALA A 306 -3.52 21.45 -7.39
C ALA A 306 -4.93 21.71 -7.94
N ALA A 307 -5.73 20.67 -8.20
CA ALA A 307 -7.15 20.84 -8.46
C ALA A 307 -7.78 21.47 -7.21
N PRO A 308 -8.31 22.70 -7.29
CA PRO A 308 -8.94 23.32 -6.14
C PRO A 308 -10.07 22.39 -5.69
N ALA A 309 -10.12 22.07 -4.40
CA ALA A 309 -11.31 21.52 -3.79
C ALA A 309 -12.44 22.50 -4.11
N ALA A 310 -13.20 22.21 -5.17
CA ALA A 310 -14.24 23.07 -5.68
C ALA A 310 -15.33 23.12 -4.60
N GLY A 311 -15.25 24.14 -3.76
CA GLY A 311 -16.31 24.62 -2.88
C GLY A 311 -17.05 23.55 -2.10
N ALA A 312 -16.44 22.98 -1.06
CA ALA A 312 -17.23 22.72 0.14
C ALA A 312 -17.55 24.11 0.73
N ALA A 313 -18.67 24.69 0.28
CA ALA A 313 -19.22 25.88 0.92
C ALA A 313 -19.33 25.59 2.43
N PRO A 314 -18.96 26.53 3.31
CA PRO A 314 -19.15 26.34 4.74
C PRO A 314 -20.62 26.00 4.96
N ALA A 315 -20.89 24.81 5.48
CA ALA A 315 -22.23 24.42 5.85
C ALA A 315 -22.72 25.48 6.85
N ALA A 316 -23.73 26.25 6.45
CA ALA A 316 -24.41 27.16 7.34
C ALA A 316 -24.86 26.36 8.57
N PRO A 317 -24.65 26.87 9.80
CA PRO A 317 -25.07 26.17 10.99
C PRO A 317 -26.58 25.90 10.90
N ALA A 318 -26.96 24.63 10.89
CA ALA A 318 -28.36 24.25 10.97
C ALA A 318 -28.95 24.84 12.27
N PRO A 319 -30.12 25.47 12.23
CA PRO A 319 -30.77 25.92 13.45
C PRO A 319 -31.10 24.70 14.31
N PHE A 320 -30.51 24.66 15.50
CA PHE A 320 -30.89 23.75 16.58
C PHE A 320 -32.39 23.92 16.85
N THR A 321 -33.20 22.95 16.45
CA THR A 321 -34.58 22.82 16.88
C THR A 321 -34.61 21.88 18.07
N PHE A 322 -34.91 22.43 19.25
CA PHE A 322 -35.25 21.63 20.44
C PHE A 322 -36.57 20.92 20.16
N GLN A 323 -36.51 19.61 19.88
CA GLN A 323 -37.68 18.76 19.81
C GLN A 323 -37.93 18.19 21.22
N ALA A 324 -38.91 18.77 21.90
CA ALA A 324 -39.34 18.36 23.23
C ALA A 324 -39.89 16.92 23.19
N ALA A 325 -39.47 16.11 24.17
CA ALA A 325 -39.94 14.76 24.39
C ALA A 325 -41.46 14.74 24.64
N GLY A 326 -42.20 14.07 23.75
CA GLY A 326 -43.63 13.84 23.86
C GLY A 326 -43.95 12.35 23.91
N ALA A 327 -44.32 11.88 25.10
CA ALA A 327 -45.22 10.77 25.44
C ALA A 327 -45.19 9.47 24.60
N HIS A 328 -44.68 8.41 25.24
CA HIS A 328 -44.98 7.01 24.92
C HIS A 328 -46.45 6.66 25.16
N PRO A 329 -47.13 5.96 24.23
CA PRO A 329 -48.22 5.06 24.57
C PRO A 329 -47.71 3.60 24.61
N SER A 330 -48.05 2.91 25.70
CA SER A 330 -47.85 1.47 25.87
C SER A 330 -48.80 0.66 24.99
N PRO A 331 -48.37 -0.49 24.41
CA PRO A 331 -49.31 -1.48 23.93
C PRO A 331 -49.45 -2.65 24.90
N THR A 332 -50.73 -2.93 25.14
CA THR A 332 -51.37 -3.95 25.97
C THR A 332 -51.15 -5.36 25.44
N THR A 333 -50.87 -6.29 26.35
CA THR A 333 -50.90 -7.75 26.14
C THR A 333 -52.34 -8.25 25.92
N PRO A 334 -52.53 -9.29 25.10
CA PRO A 334 -53.53 -10.30 25.43
C PRO A 334 -52.94 -11.71 25.53
N ALA A 335 -53.45 -12.43 26.54
CA ALA A 335 -53.24 -13.84 26.81
C ALA A 335 -54.25 -14.72 26.02
N GLY A 336 -53.87 -15.99 25.82
CA GLY A 336 -54.70 -17.08 25.30
C GLY A 336 -53.80 -18.11 24.60
N GLU A 337 -53.27 -19.14 25.26
CA GLU A 337 -53.94 -20.39 25.70
C GLU A 337 -54.47 -21.24 24.53
N ASN A 338 -53.75 -22.30 24.13
CA ASN A 338 -54.11 -23.71 24.42
C ASN A 338 -53.07 -24.72 23.88
N PRO A 339 -52.99 -25.95 24.44
CA PRO A 339 -51.99 -26.98 24.19
C PRO A 339 -52.51 -28.12 23.26
N ASN A 340 -51.71 -29.20 23.18
CA ASN A 340 -51.84 -30.45 22.42
C ASN A 340 -51.09 -30.46 21.08
N GLY A 341 -50.32 -31.49 20.73
CA GLY A 341 -50.15 -32.79 21.36
C GLY A 341 -49.06 -33.59 20.67
N ALA A 342 -48.85 -34.78 21.21
CA ALA A 342 -47.79 -35.72 20.89
C ALA A 342 -47.93 -36.38 19.50
N GLY A 343 -46.79 -36.89 19.01
CA GLY A 343 -46.74 -38.24 18.43
C GLY A 343 -46.20 -38.35 17.00
N LYS A 344 -44.89 -38.53 16.86
CA LYS A 344 -44.19 -39.80 16.54
C LYS A 344 -42.76 -39.52 16.12
#